data_AF-A0A1X1US21-F1
#
_entry.id   AF-A0A1X1US21-F1
#
_cell.length_a   1.000
_cell.length_b   1.000
_cell.length_c   1.000
_cell.angle_alpha   90.00
_cell.angle_beta   90.00
_cell.angle_gamma   90.00
#
_symmetry.space_group_name_H-M   'P 1'
#
loop_
_entity.id
_entity.type
_entity.pdbx_description
1 polymer ?
#
loop_
_entity_poly.entity_id
_entity_poly.type
_entity_poly.pdbx_seq_one_letter_code
_entity_poly.pdbx_strand_id
1 'polypeptide(L)'
;MASSAVMEERGRMQPESRVGRRRSTTPHHITDVALGLFADRGFAEVSVDDVAQAAGIARRTLFRYYASKNAIPWGDFDAHLQHLRAVLDDVDPGVPLGEALRAALLAFNTFDDSETVRHRQRMRVILQTAELQAYSMTMYAGWREVIAEFVGRRIGLGTYDLLPQTVAWMMLGAALSAYAHWLNDESVPLPQALGDAFDVVRAGLDELDR
;
A
#
# COMPACT_ATOMS: atom_id res chain seq x y z
N MET A 1 28.98 -4.08 64.72
CA MET A 1 29.82 -5.27 64.41
C MET A 1 29.14 -5.93 63.22
N ALA A 2 29.42 -5.46 62.01
CA ALA A 2 30.35 -6.09 61.04
C ALA A 2 29.85 -7.48 60.61
N SER A 3 29.86 -7.91 59.36
CA SER A 3 30.05 -7.35 58.02
C SER A 3 29.94 -8.58 57.10
N SER A 4 29.46 -8.40 55.86
CA SER A 4 29.76 -9.26 54.70
C SER A 4 29.18 -10.68 54.68
N ALA A 5 28.29 -10.94 53.73
CA ALA A 5 28.70 -11.54 52.45
C ALA A 5 27.51 -11.61 51.48
N VAL A 6 27.70 -10.91 50.37
CA VAL A 6 26.95 -11.00 49.11
C VAL A 6 27.34 -12.31 48.41
N MET A 7 26.33 -13.04 47.93
CA MET A 7 26.37 -13.95 46.77
C MET A 7 24.91 -14.24 46.41
N GLU A 8 24.23 -13.38 45.64
CA GLU A 8 24.07 -13.53 44.18
C GLU A 8 23.95 -14.98 43.74
N GLU A 9 22.74 -15.42 43.35
CA GLU A 9 22.39 -15.63 41.94
C GLU A 9 20.93 -16.12 41.81
N ARG A 10 20.30 -15.80 40.66
CA ARG A 10 19.12 -16.43 40.03
C ARG A 10 17.74 -15.82 40.32
N GLY A 11 17.42 -14.85 39.47
CA GLY A 11 16.05 -14.42 39.23
C GLY A 11 15.88 -13.26 38.24
N ARG A 12 16.81 -13.03 37.29
CA ARG A 12 16.56 -12.08 36.19
C ARG A 12 15.57 -12.71 35.21
N MET A 13 14.28 -12.43 35.36
CA MET A 13 13.32 -12.55 34.27
C MET A 13 13.61 -11.44 33.26
N GLN A 14 14.41 -11.75 32.25
CA GLN A 14 14.41 -11.01 31.00
C GLN A 14 13.08 -11.29 30.29
N PRO A 15 12.36 -10.29 29.75
CA PRO A 15 11.33 -10.57 28.77
C PRO A 15 12.04 -11.10 27.53
N GLU A 16 11.94 -12.41 27.30
CA GLU A 16 12.40 -13.04 26.07
C GLU A 16 11.71 -12.37 24.89
N SER A 17 12.49 -11.61 24.15
CA SER A 17 12.22 -11.17 22.78
C SER A 17 12.02 -12.40 21.90
N ARG A 18 10.77 -12.87 21.79
CA ARG A 18 10.37 -13.79 20.73
C ARG A 18 9.97 -12.99 19.49
N VAL A 19 10.91 -12.19 19.00
CA VAL A 19 10.93 -11.76 17.60
C VAL A 19 11.27 -13.00 16.79
N GLY A 20 10.22 -13.68 16.39
CA GLY A 20 10.23 -14.78 15.44
C GLY A 20 8.89 -14.75 14.75
N ARG A 21 8.65 -13.68 13.98
CA ARG A 21 7.44 -13.52 13.17
C ARG A 21 7.26 -14.79 12.36
N ARG A 22 6.26 -15.57 12.74
CA ARG A 22 5.86 -16.80 12.08
C ARG A 22 5.74 -16.51 10.59
N ARG A 23 6.44 -17.28 9.77
CA ARG A 23 6.33 -17.38 8.31
C ARG A 23 5.01 -16.79 7.78
N SER A 24 5.06 -15.60 7.17
CA SER A 24 3.93 -14.96 6.44
C SER A 24 3.61 -15.65 5.10
N THR A 25 3.94 -16.93 4.97
CA THR A 25 4.31 -17.53 3.68
C THR A 25 3.16 -18.31 3.04
N THR A 26 2.09 -17.64 2.64
CA THR A 26 1.30 -18.17 1.52
C THR A 26 0.86 -17.06 0.55
N PRO A 27 0.10 -16.03 0.95
CA PRO A 27 -0.39 -15.04 -0.02
C PRO A 27 0.74 -14.14 -0.58
N HIS A 28 1.54 -13.52 0.28
CA HIS A 28 2.68 -12.68 -0.16
C HIS A 28 3.65 -13.47 -1.04
N HIS A 29 3.96 -14.71 -0.68
CA HIS A 29 4.82 -15.57 -1.48
C HIS A 29 4.23 -15.87 -2.87
N ILE A 30 2.92 -16.15 -2.96
CA ILE A 30 2.24 -16.33 -4.26
C ILE A 30 2.33 -15.06 -5.10
N THR A 31 2.08 -13.88 -4.51
CA THR A 31 2.17 -12.60 -5.22
C THR A 31 3.60 -12.36 -5.73
N ASP A 32 4.63 -12.58 -4.91
CA ASP A 32 6.03 -12.36 -5.31
C ASP A 32 6.44 -13.30 -6.47
N VAL A 33 6.09 -14.58 -6.38
CA VAL A 33 6.35 -15.57 -7.45
C VAL A 33 5.62 -15.18 -8.74
N ALA A 34 4.35 -14.78 -8.63
CA ALA A 34 3.55 -14.39 -9.77
C ALA A 34 4.10 -13.13 -10.46
N LEU A 35 4.49 -12.11 -9.69
CA LEU A 35 5.10 -10.88 -10.22
C LEU A 35 6.42 -11.16 -10.93
N GLY A 36 7.23 -12.10 -10.43
CA GLY A 36 8.41 -12.61 -11.13
C GLY A 36 8.05 -13.19 -12.50
N LEU A 37 7.13 -14.15 -12.53
CA LEU A 37 6.67 -14.76 -13.77
C LEU A 37 6.09 -13.75 -14.77
N PHE A 38 5.25 -12.81 -14.29
CA PHE A 38 4.65 -11.79 -15.14
C PHE A 38 5.68 -10.83 -15.72
N ALA A 39 6.74 -10.51 -14.97
CA ALA A 39 7.83 -9.67 -15.45
C ALA A 39 8.69 -10.41 -16.49
N ASP A 40 8.97 -11.70 -16.27
CA ASP A 40 9.88 -12.48 -17.12
C ASP A 40 9.23 -12.95 -18.43
N ARG A 41 7.99 -13.43 -18.35
CA ARG A 41 7.27 -14.05 -19.48
C ARG A 41 6.17 -13.16 -20.08
N GLY A 42 5.83 -12.06 -19.41
CA GLY A 42 4.69 -11.22 -19.75
C GLY A 42 3.39 -11.73 -19.10
N PHE A 43 2.51 -10.80 -18.70
CA PHE A 43 1.28 -11.14 -18.00
C PHE A 43 0.42 -12.11 -18.81
N ALA A 44 0.16 -11.85 -20.10
CA ALA A 44 -0.73 -12.67 -20.93
C ALA A 44 -0.31 -14.16 -21.01
N GLU A 45 0.99 -14.44 -21.13
CA GLU A 45 1.56 -15.78 -21.36
C GLU A 45 1.64 -16.66 -20.10
N VAL A 46 1.39 -16.09 -18.92
CA VAL A 46 1.45 -16.83 -17.65
C VAL A 46 0.06 -17.27 -17.22
N SER A 47 -0.21 -18.56 -17.13
CA SER A 47 -1.47 -19.09 -16.62
C SER A 47 -1.52 -19.10 -15.09
N VAL A 48 -2.72 -19.29 -14.51
CA VAL A 48 -2.85 -19.53 -13.06
C VAL A 48 -2.22 -20.86 -12.64
N ASP A 49 -2.10 -21.83 -13.56
CA ASP A 49 -1.44 -23.11 -13.29
C ASP A 49 0.08 -22.94 -13.24
N ASP A 50 0.66 -22.11 -14.11
CA ASP A 50 2.08 -21.73 -14.05
C ASP A 50 2.42 -21.12 -12.68
N VAL A 51 1.58 -20.17 -12.21
CA VAL A 51 1.77 -19.52 -10.90
C VAL A 51 1.65 -20.54 -9.77
N ALA A 52 0.63 -21.40 -9.80
CA ALA A 52 0.42 -22.41 -8.77
C ALA A 52 1.60 -23.40 -8.70
N GLN A 53 2.07 -23.86 -9.86
CA GLN A 53 3.23 -24.75 -9.97
C GLN A 53 4.49 -24.08 -9.43
N ALA A 54 4.78 -22.84 -9.85
CA ALA A 54 5.97 -22.10 -9.40
C ALA A 54 5.93 -21.78 -7.90
N ALA A 55 4.75 -21.53 -7.33
CA ALA A 55 4.56 -21.29 -5.90
C ALA A 55 4.47 -22.60 -5.08
N GLY A 56 4.56 -23.78 -5.71
CA GLY A 56 4.53 -25.08 -5.03
C GLY A 56 3.16 -25.39 -4.38
N ILE A 57 2.07 -24.92 -4.97
CA ILE A 57 0.70 -25.09 -4.44
C ILE A 57 -0.24 -25.68 -5.50
N ALA A 58 -1.36 -26.26 -5.05
CA ALA A 58 -2.43 -26.63 -5.95
C ALA A 58 -3.20 -25.40 -6.46
N ARG A 59 -3.72 -25.45 -7.70
CA ARG A 59 -4.61 -24.43 -8.29
C ARG A 59 -5.75 -24.02 -7.36
N ARG A 60 -6.40 -25.01 -6.71
CA ARG A 60 -7.49 -24.77 -5.72
C ARG A 60 -7.03 -23.92 -4.54
N THR A 61 -5.78 -24.07 -4.11
CA THR A 61 -5.21 -23.27 -3.03
C THR A 61 -4.96 -21.83 -3.47
N LEU A 62 -4.50 -21.61 -4.70
CA LEU A 62 -4.37 -20.26 -5.26
C LEU A 62 -5.72 -19.53 -5.28
N PHE A 63 -6.78 -20.19 -5.77
CA PHE A 63 -8.13 -19.60 -5.83
C PHE A 63 -8.79 -19.36 -4.46
N ARG A 64 -8.27 -19.95 -3.38
CA ARG A 64 -8.69 -19.62 -2.02
C ARG A 64 -8.23 -18.22 -1.60
N TYR A 65 -7.11 -17.74 -2.15
CA TYR A 65 -6.54 -16.43 -1.84
C TYR A 65 -6.92 -15.37 -2.88
N TYR A 66 -7.01 -15.74 -4.16
CA TYR A 66 -7.25 -14.80 -5.25
C TYR A 66 -8.42 -15.24 -6.12
N ALA A 67 -9.40 -14.37 -6.29
CA ALA A 67 -10.58 -14.64 -7.12
C ALA A 67 -10.25 -14.81 -8.62
N SER A 68 -9.13 -14.23 -9.06
CA SER A 68 -8.66 -14.31 -10.45
C SER A 68 -7.15 -14.08 -10.53
N LYS A 69 -6.57 -14.35 -11.71
CA LYS A 69 -5.18 -13.97 -12.03
C LYS A 69 -4.95 -12.46 -11.85
N ASN A 70 -5.93 -11.64 -12.25
CA ASN A 70 -5.85 -10.18 -12.20
C ASN A 70 -5.80 -9.65 -10.76
N ALA A 71 -6.30 -10.41 -9.79
CA ALA A 71 -6.24 -10.05 -8.37
C ALA A 71 -4.86 -10.30 -7.74
N ILE A 72 -4.03 -11.18 -8.31
CA ILE A 72 -2.75 -11.60 -7.70
C ILE A 72 -1.77 -10.43 -7.48
N PRO A 73 -1.56 -9.51 -8.46
CA PRO A 73 -0.68 -8.35 -8.27
C PRO A 73 -1.13 -7.40 -7.16
N TRP A 74 -2.42 -7.39 -6.83
CA TRP A 74 -2.98 -6.52 -5.79
C TRP A 74 -2.78 -7.08 -4.38
N GLY A 75 -2.50 -8.38 -4.24
CA GLY A 75 -2.29 -8.98 -2.93
C GLY A 75 -3.55 -8.89 -2.06
N ASP A 76 -3.35 -8.69 -0.75
CA ASP A 76 -4.42 -8.39 0.19
C ASP A 76 -4.74 -6.90 0.17
N PHE A 77 -5.43 -6.47 -0.89
CA PHE A 77 -5.75 -5.05 -1.08
C PHE A 77 -6.72 -4.52 -0.02
N ASP A 78 -7.59 -5.37 0.52
CA ASP A 78 -8.50 -4.98 1.59
C ASP A 78 -7.72 -4.61 2.86
N ALA A 79 -6.69 -5.38 3.21
CA ALA A 79 -5.78 -5.02 4.29
C ALA A 79 -5.03 -3.70 4.00
N HIS A 80 -4.65 -3.45 2.74
CA HIS A 80 -4.04 -2.17 2.35
C HIS A 80 -5.02 -1.00 2.53
N LEU A 81 -6.29 -1.15 2.14
CA LEU A 81 -7.32 -0.12 2.35
C LEU A 81 -7.60 0.13 3.84
N GLN A 82 -7.61 -0.93 4.65
CA GLN A 82 -7.74 -0.81 6.11
C GLN A 82 -6.55 -0.05 6.72
N HIS A 83 -5.34 -0.32 6.24
CA HIS A 83 -4.16 0.43 6.66
C HIS A 83 -4.25 1.91 6.28
N LEU A 84 -4.68 2.24 5.06
CA LEU A 84 -4.89 3.63 4.64
C LEU A 84 -5.94 4.33 5.52
N ARG A 85 -7.06 3.67 5.82
CA ARG A 85 -8.07 4.19 6.75
C ARG A 85 -7.46 4.51 8.11
N ALA A 86 -6.70 3.57 8.67
CA ALA A 86 -6.03 3.76 9.96
C ALA A 86 -5.04 4.94 9.94
N VAL A 87 -4.25 5.11 8.87
CA VAL A 87 -3.33 6.25 8.71
C VAL A 87 -4.10 7.57 8.68
N LEU A 88 -5.23 7.64 7.99
CA LEU A 88 -6.05 8.85 7.91
C LEU A 88 -6.79 9.14 9.23
N ASP A 89 -7.29 8.11 9.91
CA ASP A 89 -8.02 8.25 11.18
C ASP A 89 -7.11 8.63 12.36
N ASP A 90 -5.80 8.38 12.26
CA ASP A 90 -4.80 8.79 13.27
C ASP A 90 -4.37 10.26 13.13
N VAL A 91 -4.77 10.95 12.04
CA VAL A 91 -4.41 12.36 11.84
C VAL A 91 -5.19 13.26 12.79
N ASP A 92 -4.46 14.13 13.50
CA ASP A 92 -5.06 15.16 14.35
C ASP A 92 -6.06 16.02 13.55
N PRO A 93 -7.32 16.18 14.02
CA PRO A 93 -8.32 17.00 13.35
C PRO A 93 -7.92 18.47 13.12
N GLY A 94 -6.99 18.99 13.92
CA GLY A 94 -6.44 20.35 13.77
C GLY A 94 -5.43 20.51 12.64
N VAL A 95 -4.93 19.42 12.05
CA VAL A 95 -4.04 19.49 10.88
C VAL A 95 -4.85 19.85 9.63
N PRO A 96 -4.45 20.87 8.84
CA PRO A 96 -5.12 21.25 7.60
C PRO A 96 -5.36 20.06 6.67
N LEU A 97 -6.49 20.03 5.96
CA LEU A 97 -6.89 18.89 5.14
C LEU A 97 -5.84 18.54 4.08
N GLY A 98 -5.26 19.54 3.43
CA GLY A 98 -4.18 19.36 2.45
C GLY A 98 -2.95 18.67 3.06
N GLU A 99 -2.52 19.11 4.25
CA GLU A 99 -1.39 18.52 4.96
C GLU A 99 -1.66 17.07 5.39
N ALA A 100 -2.87 16.81 5.90
CA ALA A 100 -3.31 15.47 6.28
C ALA A 100 -3.27 14.49 5.10
N LEU A 101 -3.82 14.89 3.94
CA LEU A 101 -3.85 14.07 2.73
C LEU A 101 -2.45 13.84 2.16
N ARG A 102 -1.58 14.86 2.16
CA ARG A 102 -0.19 14.73 1.73
C ARG A 102 0.58 13.76 2.62
N ALA A 103 0.45 13.90 3.94
CA ALA A 103 1.11 13.03 4.91
C ALA A 103 0.64 11.57 4.74
N ALA A 104 -0.67 11.35 4.61
CA ALA A 104 -1.22 10.02 4.38
C ALA A 104 -0.75 9.40 3.07
N LEU A 105 -0.70 10.18 1.98
CA LEU A 105 -0.19 9.72 0.68
C LEU A 105 1.28 9.28 0.79
N LEU A 106 2.13 10.05 1.47
CA LEU A 106 3.54 9.70 1.63
C LEU A 106 3.72 8.51 2.56
N ALA A 107 3.06 8.49 3.72
CA ALA A 107 3.15 7.40 4.69
C ALA A 107 2.70 6.06 4.10
N PHE A 108 1.59 6.05 3.36
CA PHE A 108 1.05 4.85 2.72
C PHE A 108 1.97 4.28 1.61
N ASN A 109 2.84 5.10 1.02
CA ASN A 109 3.73 4.73 -0.07
C ASN A 109 5.21 4.80 0.31
N THR A 110 5.53 4.77 1.60
CA THR A 110 6.90 4.69 2.10
C THR A 110 7.26 3.23 2.37
N PHE A 111 8.38 2.79 1.82
CA PHE A 111 8.86 1.41 1.86
C PHE A 111 10.34 1.38 2.21
N ASP A 112 10.83 0.28 2.76
CA ASP A 112 12.28 0.06 2.82
C ASP A 112 12.87 -0.20 1.42
N ASP A 113 14.19 -0.20 1.28
CA ASP A 113 14.85 -0.38 -0.02
C ASP A 113 14.45 -1.69 -0.73
N SER A 114 14.30 -2.78 0.04
CA SER A 114 13.93 -4.09 -0.51
C SER A 114 12.48 -4.12 -0.97
N GLU A 115 11.58 -3.49 -0.21
CA GLU A 115 10.18 -3.32 -0.54
C GLU A 115 9.98 -2.37 -1.71
N THR A 116 10.79 -1.32 -1.83
CA THR A 116 10.76 -0.37 -2.96
C THR A 116 11.01 -1.08 -4.28
N VAL A 117 12.01 -1.97 -4.35
CA VAL A 117 12.29 -2.77 -5.56
C VAL A 117 11.12 -3.68 -5.91
N ARG A 118 10.57 -4.41 -4.93
CA ARG A 118 9.39 -5.28 -5.13
C ARG A 118 8.17 -4.50 -5.57
N HIS A 119 7.94 -3.35 -4.95
CA HIS A 119 6.82 -2.47 -5.27
C HIS A 119 6.95 -1.88 -6.67
N ARG A 120 8.18 -1.53 -7.10
CA ARG A 120 8.45 -1.08 -8.47
C ARG A 120 8.05 -2.14 -9.49
N GLN A 121 8.45 -3.39 -9.26
CA GLN A 121 8.06 -4.51 -10.14
C GLN A 121 6.55 -4.71 -10.16
N ARG A 122 5.88 -4.65 -9.00
CA ARG A 122 4.42 -4.72 -8.89
C ARG A 122 3.73 -3.63 -9.71
N MET A 123 4.13 -2.38 -9.51
CA MET A 123 3.52 -1.23 -10.20
C MET A 123 3.81 -1.24 -11.70
N ARG A 124 4.98 -1.73 -12.13
CA ARG A 124 5.29 -1.95 -13.55
C ARG A 124 4.31 -2.92 -14.18
N VAL A 125 4.07 -4.07 -13.54
CA VAL A 125 3.09 -5.07 -14.02
C VAL A 125 1.68 -4.45 -14.07
N ILE A 126 1.23 -3.77 -13.01
CA ILE A 126 -0.11 -3.18 -12.94
C ILE A 126 -0.32 -2.07 -13.98
N LEU A 127 0.64 -1.14 -14.11
CA LEU A 127 0.50 0.06 -14.93
C LEU A 127 0.80 -0.17 -16.42
N GLN A 128 1.58 -1.19 -16.77
CA GLN A 128 1.98 -1.47 -18.16
C GLN A 128 1.21 -2.65 -18.79
N THR A 129 0.27 -3.27 -18.07
CA THR A 129 -0.58 -4.37 -18.59
C THR A 129 -2.01 -3.87 -18.81
N ALA A 130 -2.49 -3.93 -20.05
CA ALA A 130 -3.81 -3.41 -20.42
C ALA A 130 -4.97 -4.10 -19.68
N GLU A 131 -4.90 -5.42 -19.50
CA GLU A 131 -5.90 -6.20 -18.77
C GLU A 131 -5.95 -5.82 -17.28
N LEU A 132 -4.80 -5.50 -16.69
CA LEU A 132 -4.73 -5.04 -15.30
C LEU A 132 -5.19 -3.59 -15.18
N GLN A 133 -4.99 -2.74 -16.18
CA GLN A 133 -5.57 -1.39 -16.20
C GLN A 133 -7.10 -1.44 -16.12
N ALA A 134 -7.76 -2.32 -16.89
CA ALA A 134 -9.21 -2.51 -16.80
C ALA A 134 -9.65 -3.00 -15.40
N TYR A 135 -8.94 -3.99 -14.83
CA TYR A 135 -9.24 -4.50 -13.49
C TYR A 135 -8.96 -3.47 -12.38
N SER A 136 -7.95 -2.62 -12.56
CA SER A 136 -7.50 -1.64 -11.57
C SER A 136 -8.56 -0.62 -11.21
N MET A 137 -9.50 -0.33 -12.12
CA MET A 137 -10.58 0.63 -11.89
C MET A 137 -11.46 0.24 -10.69
N THR A 138 -11.69 -1.07 -10.47
CA THR A 138 -12.40 -1.57 -9.28
C THR A 138 -11.58 -1.35 -8.01
N MET A 139 -10.27 -1.58 -8.07
CA MET A 139 -9.37 -1.40 -6.93
C MET A 139 -9.22 0.07 -6.55
N TYR A 140 -9.03 0.93 -7.55
CA TYR A 140 -8.98 2.37 -7.36
C TYR A 140 -10.29 2.96 -6.84
N ALA A 141 -11.45 2.35 -7.13
CA ALA A 141 -12.71 2.77 -6.54
C ALA A 141 -12.70 2.63 -5.01
N GLY A 142 -12.26 1.48 -4.49
CA GLY A 142 -12.13 1.27 -3.04
C GLY A 142 -11.13 2.22 -2.38
N TRP A 143 -10.00 2.49 -3.05
CA TRP A 143 -9.02 3.49 -2.57
C TRP A 143 -9.60 4.89 -2.51
N ARG A 144 -10.31 5.33 -3.58
CA ARG A 144 -10.95 6.64 -3.61
C ARG A 144 -12.05 6.78 -2.58
N GLU A 145 -12.80 5.72 -2.32
CA GLU A 145 -13.86 5.72 -1.29
C GLU A 145 -13.28 6.00 0.10
N VAL A 146 -12.13 5.40 0.45
CA VAL A 146 -11.42 5.71 1.71
C VAL A 146 -11.08 7.20 1.82
N ILE A 147 -10.54 7.79 0.76
CA ILE A 147 -10.21 9.22 0.73
C ILE A 147 -11.47 10.09 0.86
N ALA A 148 -12.52 9.77 0.09
CA ALA A 148 -13.76 10.53 0.10
C ALA A 148 -14.49 10.42 1.46
N GLU A 149 -14.46 9.26 2.10
CA GLU A 149 -14.99 9.05 3.45
C GLU A 149 -14.28 9.94 4.47
N PHE A 150 -12.94 9.99 4.44
CA PHE A 150 -12.15 10.83 5.33
C PHE A 150 -12.44 12.33 5.09
N VAL A 151 -12.39 12.77 3.84
CA VAL A 151 -12.64 14.17 3.47
C VAL A 151 -14.05 14.59 3.88
N GLY A 152 -15.07 13.75 3.58
CA GLY A 152 -16.46 14.01 3.95
C GLY A 152 -16.62 14.21 5.46
N ARG A 153 -16.03 13.32 6.29
CA ARG A 153 -16.03 13.49 7.75
C ARG A 153 -15.38 14.79 8.20
N ARG A 154 -14.25 15.18 7.59
CA ARG A 154 -13.48 16.38 7.96
C ARG A 154 -14.21 17.69 7.70
N ILE A 155 -15.02 17.76 6.65
CA ILE A 155 -15.70 18.99 6.21
C ILE A 155 -17.23 18.95 6.38
N GLY A 156 -17.76 17.90 7.01
CA GLY A 156 -19.21 17.76 7.29
C GLY A 156 -20.06 17.44 6.06
N LEU A 157 -19.51 16.76 5.06
CA LEU A 157 -20.21 16.35 3.82
C LEU A 157 -20.32 14.81 3.72
N GLY A 158 -21.23 14.34 2.88
CA GLY A 158 -21.37 12.93 2.56
C GLY A 158 -20.26 12.43 1.62
N THR A 159 -19.89 11.15 1.74
CA THR A 159 -18.85 10.50 0.93
C THR A 159 -19.05 10.69 -0.58
N TYR A 160 -20.30 10.68 -1.06
CA TYR A 160 -20.63 10.79 -2.49
C TYR A 160 -20.99 12.21 -2.95
N ASP A 161 -20.83 13.21 -2.07
CA ASP A 161 -20.94 14.60 -2.48
C ASP A 161 -19.81 14.98 -3.45
N LEU A 162 -20.05 15.99 -4.29
CA LEU A 162 -19.13 16.39 -5.36
C LEU A 162 -17.71 16.66 -4.83
N LEU A 163 -17.60 17.33 -3.68
CA LEU A 163 -16.32 17.81 -3.17
C LEU A 163 -15.44 16.67 -2.64
N PRO A 164 -15.87 15.79 -1.71
CA PRO A 164 -15.07 14.63 -1.30
C PRO A 164 -14.69 13.70 -2.46
N GLN A 165 -15.60 13.49 -3.42
CA GLN A 165 -15.30 12.70 -4.62
C GLN A 165 -14.25 13.38 -5.51
N THR A 166 -14.34 14.69 -5.70
CA THR A 166 -13.34 15.45 -6.48
C THR A 166 -11.96 15.35 -5.85
N VAL A 167 -11.86 15.51 -4.53
CA VAL A 167 -10.59 15.33 -3.81
C VAL A 167 -10.03 13.92 -3.98
N ALA A 168 -10.87 12.89 -3.83
CA ALA A 168 -10.45 11.51 -4.02
C ALA A 168 -9.92 11.22 -5.45
N TRP A 169 -10.57 11.78 -6.47
CA TRP A 169 -10.11 11.67 -7.86
C TRP A 169 -8.81 12.42 -8.13
N MET A 170 -8.67 13.65 -7.61
CA MET A 170 -7.42 14.42 -7.71
C MET A 170 -6.26 13.67 -7.05
N MET A 171 -6.49 13.12 -5.86
CA MET A 171 -5.52 12.30 -5.12
C MET A 171 -5.07 11.07 -5.91
N LEU A 172 -6.02 10.34 -6.52
CA LEU A 172 -5.69 9.20 -7.37
C LEU A 172 -4.89 9.64 -8.60
N GLY A 173 -5.29 10.73 -9.26
CA GLY A 173 -4.60 11.29 -10.41
C GLY A 173 -3.15 11.66 -10.10
N ALA A 174 -2.92 12.35 -8.97
CA ALA A 174 -1.58 12.70 -8.49
C ALA A 174 -0.74 11.44 -8.23
N ALA A 175 -1.29 10.43 -7.54
CA ALA A 175 -0.59 9.18 -7.27
C ALA A 175 -0.22 8.43 -8.56
N LEU A 176 -1.14 8.29 -9.52
CA LEU A 176 -0.88 7.60 -10.78
C LEU A 176 0.15 8.33 -11.64
N SER A 177 0.11 9.67 -11.66
CA SER A 177 1.12 10.49 -12.34
C SER A 177 2.51 10.28 -11.73
N ALA A 178 2.60 10.33 -10.39
CA ALA A 178 3.83 10.09 -9.67
C ALA A 178 4.39 8.68 -9.93
N TYR A 179 3.54 7.66 -9.91
CA TYR A 179 3.95 6.28 -10.21
C TYR A 179 4.45 6.13 -11.65
N ALA A 180 3.78 6.73 -12.63
CA ALA A 180 4.22 6.67 -14.02
C ALA A 180 5.59 7.36 -14.20
N HIS A 181 5.78 8.53 -13.60
CA HIS A 181 7.06 9.25 -13.63
C HIS A 181 8.18 8.44 -12.95
N TRP A 182 7.91 7.95 -11.75
CA TRP A 182 8.84 7.13 -10.98
C TRP A 182 9.25 5.85 -11.70
N LEU A 183 8.33 5.19 -12.41
CA LEU A 183 8.64 3.99 -13.20
C LEU A 183 9.48 4.27 -14.44
N ASN A 184 9.40 5.49 -14.99
CA ASN A 184 10.14 5.90 -16.18
C ASN A 184 11.55 6.42 -15.85
N ASP A 185 11.78 6.90 -14.63
CA ASP A 185 13.07 7.38 -14.16
C ASP A 185 13.44 6.73 -12.82
N GLU A 186 14.35 5.74 -12.87
CA GLU A 186 14.78 5.00 -11.68
C GLU A 186 15.63 5.82 -10.71
N SER A 187 16.15 6.99 -11.12
CA SER A 187 16.90 7.89 -10.25
C SER A 187 16.03 8.69 -9.29
N VAL A 188 14.73 8.79 -9.57
CA VAL A 188 13.77 9.55 -8.76
C VAL A 188 13.29 8.70 -7.58
N PRO A 189 13.35 9.21 -6.34
CA PRO A 189 12.70 8.57 -5.19
C PRO A 189 11.17 8.68 -5.29
N LEU A 190 10.44 7.59 -5.01
CA LEU A 190 8.97 7.60 -5.03
C LEU A 190 8.34 8.66 -4.11
N PRO A 191 8.82 8.87 -2.86
CA PRO A 191 8.29 9.93 -1.99
C PRO A 191 8.42 11.33 -2.59
N GLN A 192 9.50 11.60 -3.35
CA GLN A 192 9.68 12.87 -4.03
C GLN A 192 8.63 13.02 -5.15
N ALA A 193 8.50 12.03 -6.03
CA ALA A 193 7.52 12.07 -7.11
C ALA A 193 6.07 12.26 -6.61
N LEU A 194 5.71 11.59 -5.52
CA LEU A 194 4.39 11.72 -4.89
C LEU A 194 4.18 13.10 -4.28
N GLY A 195 5.18 13.64 -3.58
CA GLY A 195 5.13 14.98 -3.01
C GLY A 195 4.96 16.04 -4.10
N ASP A 196 5.80 15.99 -5.12
CA ASP A 196 5.78 16.95 -6.24
C ASP A 196 4.44 16.90 -6.98
N ALA A 197 3.90 15.69 -7.24
CA ALA A 197 2.60 15.53 -7.89
C ALA A 197 1.43 16.03 -7.02
N PHE A 198 1.48 15.80 -5.71
CA PHE A 198 0.47 16.31 -4.78
C PHE A 198 0.51 17.85 -4.70
N ASP A 199 1.70 18.44 -4.66
CA ASP A 199 1.86 19.89 -4.48
C ASP A 199 1.27 20.69 -5.66
N VAL A 200 1.14 20.07 -6.85
CA VAL A 200 0.41 20.64 -8.00
C VAL A 200 -1.09 20.79 -7.74
N VAL A 201 -1.71 19.82 -7.04
CA VAL A 201 -3.17 19.81 -6.77
C VAL A 201 -3.52 20.43 -5.42
N ARG A 202 -2.52 20.67 -4.56
CA ARG A 202 -2.70 21.20 -3.20
C ARG A 202 -3.43 22.54 -3.15
N ALA A 203 -3.21 23.42 -4.12
CA ALA A 203 -3.81 24.76 -4.11
C ALA A 203 -5.35 24.74 -4.02
N GLY A 204 -6.01 23.71 -4.60
CA GLY A 204 -7.46 23.55 -4.48
C GLY A 204 -7.94 23.02 -3.12
N LEU A 205 -7.04 22.45 -2.32
CA LEU A 205 -7.32 21.96 -0.96
C LEU A 205 -7.17 23.05 0.09
N ASP A 206 -6.18 23.94 -0.07
CA ASP A 206 -5.90 25.05 0.86
C ASP A 206 -7.07 26.05 0.95
N GLU A 207 -7.97 26.07 -0.04
CA GLU A 207 -9.20 26.87 -0.02
C GLU A 207 -10.30 26.26 0.85
N LEU A 208 -10.23 24.97 1.16
CA LEU A 208 -11.23 24.24 1.96
C LEU A 208 -11.04 24.42 3.47
N ASP A 209 -9.83 24.80 3.88
CA ASP A 209 -9.48 25.03 5.28
C ASP A 209 -9.82 26.46 5.76
N ARG A 210 -10.41 27.31 4.89
CA ARG A 210 -10.83 28.69 5.21
C ARG A 210 -12.29 28.76 5.63
#